data_AF-A0AAN7YPY6-F1
#
_entry.id   AF-A0AAN7YPY6-F1
#
_cell.length_a   1.000
_cell.length_b   1.000
_cell.length_c   1.000
_cell.angle_alpha   90.00
_cell.angle_beta   90.00
_cell.angle_gamma   90.00
#
_symmetry.space_group_name_H-M   'P 1'
#
loop_
_entity.id
_entity.type
_entity.pdbx_description
1 polymer ?
#
loop_
_entity_poly.entity_id
_entity_poly.type
_entity_poly.pdbx_seq_one_letter_code
_entity_poly.pdbx_strand_id
1 'polypeptide(L)'
;MSTQGLVQLISNAQCHLRTSTNYNGVHNQFNACLNYKNNGTNTIDGSEAWCSSILDTNQFIVAGCEVPRTFMCVALQGRGDVDQWVTSFKIRYSLDNVTWFEYRNGAAIPGVKDRNTVLNHFFDAPIRARSIAIHPLTWNNHISLRCEFYTQPVQSSLTQVGSDIYTGENCALNTGSGKREVVVPVKFVVEFATLPKVALNFDQIDCTDATNQTRIGVQPRNITTKGFDCVFYTWNENKVYSLRADYIATALE
;
A
#
# COMPACT_ATOMS: atom_id res chain seq x y z
N MET A 1 6.09 -22.34 -7.30
CA MET A 1 5.03 -22.20 -6.28
C MET A 1 4.12 -21.06 -6.71
N SER A 2 2.81 -21.27 -6.81
CA SER A 2 1.89 -20.38 -7.55
C SER A 2 1.75 -18.95 -7.01
N THR A 3 2.14 -18.68 -5.76
CA THR A 3 1.99 -17.36 -5.09
C THR A 3 3.32 -16.71 -4.69
N GLN A 4 4.45 -17.21 -5.21
CA GLN A 4 5.78 -16.67 -4.89
C GLN A 4 5.89 -15.19 -5.31
N GLY A 5 6.41 -14.34 -4.41
CA GLY A 5 6.56 -12.89 -4.63
C GLY A 5 5.33 -12.05 -4.24
N LEU A 6 4.21 -12.67 -3.90
CA LEU A 6 3.03 -11.99 -3.37
C LEU A 6 3.09 -11.85 -1.85
N VAL A 7 2.47 -10.79 -1.32
CA VAL A 7 2.34 -10.55 0.12
C VAL A 7 1.20 -11.40 0.69
N GLN A 8 1.51 -12.20 1.70
CA GLN A 8 0.55 -12.97 2.52
C GLN A 8 -0.04 -12.05 3.60
N LEU A 9 -1.28 -11.60 3.46
CA LEU A 9 -1.83 -10.54 4.31
C LEU A 9 -1.99 -10.95 5.77
N ILE A 10 -2.61 -12.10 6.04
CA ILE A 10 -2.89 -12.56 7.40
C ILE A 10 -1.58 -12.95 8.08
N SER A 11 -0.72 -13.69 7.38
CA SER A 11 0.59 -14.12 7.91
C SER A 11 1.52 -12.95 8.26
N ASN A 12 1.42 -11.83 7.53
CA ASN A 12 2.20 -10.61 7.83
C ASN A 12 1.44 -9.61 8.72
N ALA A 13 0.29 -10.00 9.29
CA ALA A 13 -0.57 -9.14 10.11
C ALA A 13 -0.93 -7.79 9.43
N GLN A 14 -1.11 -7.80 8.11
CA GLN A 14 -1.35 -6.60 7.28
C GLN A 14 -2.84 -6.24 7.14
N CYS A 15 -3.71 -6.92 7.88
CA CYS A 15 -5.14 -6.67 7.88
C CYS A 15 -5.76 -6.89 9.26
N HIS A 16 -6.82 -6.13 9.55
CA HIS A 16 -7.74 -6.48 10.62
C HIS A 16 -8.71 -7.57 10.12
N LEU A 17 -9.02 -8.54 10.99
CA LEU A 17 -10.00 -9.59 10.71
C LEU A 17 -11.26 -9.41 11.56
N ARG A 18 -12.41 -9.29 10.89
CA ARG A 18 -13.73 -9.26 11.54
C ARG A 18 -14.57 -10.44 11.04
N THR A 19 -15.09 -11.23 11.96
CA THR A 19 -16.01 -12.34 11.66
C THR A 19 -17.45 -11.93 11.94
N SER A 20 -18.39 -12.62 11.29
CA SER A 20 -19.82 -12.47 11.57
C SER A 20 -20.16 -12.94 12.98
N THR A 21 -19.78 -14.18 13.30
CA THR A 21 -19.91 -14.82 14.62
C THR A 21 -18.72 -15.75 14.86
N ASN A 22 -18.42 -16.03 16.11
CA ASN A 22 -17.40 -16.99 16.54
C ASN A 22 -18.07 -18.03 17.44
N TYR A 23 -17.81 -19.33 17.23
CA TYR A 23 -18.40 -20.40 18.04
C TYR A 23 -18.22 -20.17 19.54
N ASN A 24 -17.00 -19.78 19.93
CA ASN A 24 -16.67 -19.22 21.24
C ASN A 24 -15.31 -18.48 21.18
N GLY A 25 -14.74 -18.13 22.33
CA GLY A 25 -13.48 -17.38 22.46
C GLY A 25 -12.23 -18.07 21.90
N VAL A 26 -12.26 -19.36 21.58
CA VAL A 26 -11.12 -20.13 21.05
C VAL A 26 -11.38 -20.74 19.67
N HIS A 27 -12.42 -20.23 18.98
CA HIS A 27 -12.75 -20.59 17.60
C HIS A 27 -12.87 -19.34 16.71
N ASN A 28 -12.16 -18.28 17.10
CA ASN A 28 -12.27 -16.96 16.50
C ASN A 28 -11.26 -16.76 15.35
N GLN A 29 -11.20 -15.55 14.80
CA GLN A 29 -10.33 -15.21 13.69
C GLN A 29 -8.82 -15.34 13.95
N PHE A 30 -8.36 -15.39 15.21
CA PHE A 30 -6.95 -15.65 15.53
C PHE A 30 -6.48 -17.01 15.02
N ASN A 31 -7.41 -17.95 14.84
CA ASN A 31 -7.13 -19.31 14.40
C ASN A 31 -7.40 -19.49 12.88
N ALA A 32 -7.64 -18.40 12.15
CA ALA A 32 -8.03 -18.45 10.74
C ALA A 32 -6.86 -18.44 9.75
N CYS A 33 -5.62 -18.23 10.19
CA CYS A 33 -4.47 -18.17 9.28
C CYS A 33 -4.26 -19.52 8.58
N LEU A 34 -3.90 -19.50 7.29
CA LEU A 34 -3.59 -20.69 6.51
C LEU A 34 -2.52 -21.53 7.21
N ASN A 35 -2.73 -22.85 7.28
CA ASN A 35 -1.89 -23.80 8.00
C ASN A 35 -1.74 -23.55 9.51
N TYR A 36 -2.58 -22.72 10.12
CA TYR A 36 -2.62 -22.57 11.57
C TYR A 36 -2.80 -23.93 12.24
N LYS A 37 -1.99 -24.16 13.28
CA LYS A 37 -2.00 -25.33 14.15
C LYS A 37 -1.85 -24.87 15.58
N ASN A 38 -2.56 -25.54 16.49
CA ASN A 38 -2.45 -25.30 17.92
C ASN A 38 -1.96 -26.58 18.63
N ASN A 39 -2.07 -26.62 19.97
CA ASN A 39 -1.65 -27.79 20.73
C ASN A 39 -2.70 -28.90 20.65
N GLY A 40 -2.45 -29.90 19.80
CA GLY A 40 -3.34 -31.06 19.65
C GLY A 40 -3.50 -31.97 20.88
N THR A 41 -2.77 -31.70 21.98
CA THR A 41 -2.90 -32.45 23.25
C THR A 41 -3.78 -31.74 24.28
N ASN A 42 -4.20 -30.49 24.02
CA ASN A 42 -4.99 -29.68 24.95
C ASN A 42 -6.20 -29.06 24.25
N THR A 43 -7.40 -29.31 24.75
CA THR A 43 -8.65 -28.82 24.17
C THR A 43 -8.92 -27.33 24.45
N ILE A 44 -8.22 -26.71 25.41
CA ILE A 44 -8.49 -25.31 25.79
C ILE A 44 -8.06 -24.30 24.73
N ASP A 45 -7.09 -24.66 23.87
CA ASP A 45 -6.54 -23.77 22.84
C ASP A 45 -7.44 -23.73 21.58
N GLY A 46 -8.53 -24.51 21.58
CA GLY A 46 -9.62 -24.43 20.62
C GLY A 46 -9.34 -25.08 19.27
N SER A 47 -9.88 -24.48 18.20
CA SER A 47 -9.87 -25.09 16.86
C SER A 47 -8.69 -24.67 15.99
N GLU A 48 -8.25 -25.55 15.10
CA GLU A 48 -7.35 -25.20 13.99
C GLU A 48 -8.11 -24.57 12.81
N ALA A 49 -8.97 -23.57 13.11
CA ALA A 49 -9.77 -22.78 12.18
C ALA A 49 -10.51 -21.64 12.90
N TRP A 50 -10.96 -20.63 12.15
CA TRP A 50 -12.15 -19.87 12.57
C TRP A 50 -13.38 -20.75 12.35
N CYS A 51 -14.29 -20.77 13.33
CA CYS A 51 -15.57 -21.47 13.24
C CYS A 51 -16.71 -20.50 13.62
N SER A 52 -17.77 -20.43 12.81
CA SER A 52 -18.92 -19.57 13.12
C SER A 52 -19.70 -20.08 14.34
N SER A 53 -20.54 -19.23 14.95
CA SER A 53 -21.53 -19.71 15.94
C SER A 53 -22.81 -20.15 15.26
N ILE A 54 -23.22 -19.40 14.24
CA ILE A 54 -24.47 -19.63 13.49
C ILE A 54 -24.14 -20.35 12.18
N LEU A 55 -24.96 -21.35 11.85
CA LEU A 55 -24.86 -22.12 10.60
C LEU A 55 -25.93 -21.67 9.60
N ASP A 56 -25.64 -20.58 8.90
CA ASP A 56 -26.44 -20.08 7.79
C ASP A 56 -25.56 -19.49 6.69
N THR A 57 -26.16 -19.03 5.60
CA THR A 57 -25.45 -18.42 4.46
C THR A 57 -25.10 -16.94 4.67
N ASN A 58 -25.28 -16.41 5.89
CA ASN A 58 -25.01 -15.00 6.23
C ASN A 58 -23.67 -14.81 6.93
N GLN A 59 -22.93 -15.90 7.17
CA GLN A 59 -21.63 -15.83 7.83
C GLN A 59 -20.56 -15.24 6.91
N PHE A 60 -19.53 -14.63 7.52
CA PHE A 60 -18.39 -14.08 6.79
C PHE A 60 -17.16 -13.89 7.67
N ILE A 61 -16.01 -13.81 7.00
CA ILE A 61 -14.79 -13.21 7.54
C ILE A 61 -14.34 -12.09 6.60
N VAL A 62 -14.13 -10.90 7.15
CA VAL A 62 -13.66 -9.70 6.44
C VAL A 62 -12.20 -9.46 6.79
N ALA A 63 -11.34 -9.33 5.79
CA ALA A 63 -9.99 -8.79 5.91
C ALA A 63 -10.00 -7.33 5.44
N GLY A 64 -9.73 -6.41 6.37
CA GLY A 64 -9.67 -4.96 6.12
C GLY A 64 -8.25 -4.43 6.16
N CYS A 65 -7.88 -3.67 5.14
CA CYS A 65 -6.63 -2.91 5.03
C CYS A 65 -6.94 -1.42 4.87
N GLU A 66 -6.19 -0.55 5.53
CA GLU A 66 -6.32 0.90 5.36
C GLU A 66 -5.74 1.37 4.02
N VAL A 67 -4.58 0.79 3.66
CA VAL A 67 -3.93 1.01 2.37
C VAL A 67 -4.56 0.09 1.32
N PRO A 68 -5.06 0.63 0.18
CA PRO A 68 -5.61 -0.20 -0.90
C PRO A 68 -4.61 -1.24 -1.41
N ARG A 69 -5.09 -2.48 -1.53
CA ARG A 69 -4.32 -3.61 -2.03
C ARG A 69 -4.85 -4.07 -3.38
N THR A 70 -3.97 -4.71 -4.15
CA THR A 70 -4.34 -5.44 -5.37
C THR A 70 -4.31 -6.93 -5.06
N PHE A 71 -5.48 -7.50 -4.79
CA PHE A 71 -5.67 -8.90 -4.46
C PHE A 71 -5.58 -9.78 -5.70
N MET A 72 -4.72 -10.78 -5.65
CA MET A 72 -4.44 -11.69 -6.77
C MET A 72 -5.07 -13.06 -6.55
N CYS A 73 -5.09 -13.52 -5.30
CA CYS A 73 -5.53 -14.87 -4.95
C CYS A 73 -6.10 -14.89 -3.54
N VAL A 74 -7.08 -15.76 -3.32
CA VAL A 74 -7.51 -16.22 -1.99
C VAL A 74 -7.19 -17.71 -1.86
N ALA A 75 -6.58 -18.10 -0.75
CA ALA A 75 -6.43 -19.51 -0.37
C ALA A 75 -7.46 -19.87 0.67
N LEU A 76 -8.04 -21.06 0.54
CA LEU A 76 -8.95 -21.65 1.49
C LEU A 76 -8.42 -23.02 1.93
N GLN A 77 -8.62 -23.34 3.20
CA GLN A 77 -8.27 -24.62 3.81
C GLN A 77 -9.31 -24.97 4.88
N GLY A 78 -9.55 -26.26 5.09
CA GLY A 78 -10.47 -26.74 6.11
C GLY A 78 -9.93 -26.57 7.53
N ARG A 79 -10.70 -27.03 8.52
CA ARG A 79 -10.27 -27.15 9.91
C ARG A 79 -9.30 -28.32 10.07
N GLY A 80 -8.16 -28.09 10.71
CA GLY A 80 -7.09 -29.10 10.78
C GLY A 80 -7.38 -30.27 11.73
N ASP A 81 -8.09 -30.02 12.84
CA ASP A 81 -8.30 -30.97 13.94
C ASP A 81 -9.62 -31.76 13.86
N VAL A 82 -10.62 -31.29 13.09
CA VAL A 82 -11.95 -31.94 12.94
C VAL A 82 -12.42 -31.89 11.49
N ASP A 83 -13.24 -32.85 11.05
CA ASP A 83 -13.81 -32.92 9.69
C ASP A 83 -14.85 -31.82 9.42
N GLN A 84 -14.40 -30.57 9.33
CA GLN A 84 -15.22 -29.40 9.04
C GLN A 84 -14.52 -28.52 8.01
N TRP A 85 -15.24 -28.12 6.97
CA TRP A 85 -14.67 -27.25 5.94
C TRP A 85 -15.76 -26.59 5.09
N VAL A 86 -15.44 -25.42 4.53
CA VAL A 86 -16.29 -24.73 3.55
C VAL A 86 -16.08 -25.32 2.16
N THR A 87 -17.16 -25.77 1.52
CA THR A 87 -17.16 -26.44 0.21
C THR A 87 -17.50 -25.51 -0.95
N SER A 88 -18.13 -24.36 -0.68
CA SER A 88 -18.24 -23.25 -1.63
C SER A 88 -18.44 -21.92 -0.91
N PHE A 89 -18.05 -20.83 -1.55
CA PHE A 89 -18.13 -19.48 -0.98
C PHE A 89 -18.28 -18.44 -2.09
N LYS A 90 -18.71 -17.23 -1.75
CA LYS A 90 -18.59 -16.05 -2.62
C LYS A 90 -17.64 -15.02 -2.01
N ILE A 91 -17.16 -14.11 -2.86
CA ILE A 91 -16.28 -13.01 -2.46
C ILE A 91 -17.01 -11.69 -2.64
N ARG A 92 -16.94 -10.84 -1.61
CA ARG A 92 -17.36 -9.44 -1.68
C ARG A 92 -16.17 -8.54 -1.36
N TYR A 93 -16.11 -7.35 -1.94
CA TYR A 93 -15.00 -6.42 -1.71
C TYR A 93 -15.44 -4.96 -1.80
N SER A 94 -14.65 -4.07 -1.23
CA SER A 94 -14.87 -2.63 -1.27
C SER A 94 -13.55 -1.87 -1.31
N LEU A 95 -13.48 -0.85 -2.17
CA LEU A 95 -12.33 0.04 -2.28
C LEU A 95 -12.47 1.29 -1.41
N ASP A 96 -13.68 1.83 -1.30
CA ASP A 96 -14.03 3.02 -0.52
C ASP A 96 -14.52 2.70 0.90
N ASN A 97 -14.68 1.41 1.23
CA ASN A 97 -15.29 0.89 2.46
C ASN A 97 -16.77 1.31 2.67
N VAL A 98 -17.43 1.84 1.65
CA VAL A 98 -18.84 2.26 1.67
C VAL A 98 -19.64 1.37 0.73
N THR A 99 -19.23 1.30 -0.53
CA THR A 99 -19.89 0.52 -1.58
C THR A 99 -19.24 -0.85 -1.69
N TRP A 100 -20.05 -1.91 -1.63
CA TRP A 100 -19.58 -3.29 -1.72
C TRP A 100 -20.00 -3.94 -3.02
N PHE A 101 -19.04 -4.57 -3.68
CA PHE A 101 -19.22 -5.29 -4.94
C PHE A 101 -19.14 -6.80 -4.70
N GLU A 102 -19.79 -7.58 -5.54
CA GLU A 102 -19.71 -9.04 -5.54
C GLU A 102 -18.84 -9.50 -6.70
N TYR A 103 -17.82 -10.29 -6.40
CA TYR A 103 -17.01 -10.92 -7.44
C TYR A 103 -17.86 -11.92 -8.25
N ARG A 104 -17.68 -11.94 -9.58
CA ARG A 104 -18.50 -12.72 -10.52
C ARG A 104 -20.01 -12.55 -10.32
N ASN A 105 -20.47 -11.34 -9.99
CA ASN A 105 -21.88 -11.04 -9.70
C ASN A 105 -22.49 -11.98 -8.63
N GLY A 106 -21.68 -12.36 -7.63
CA GLY A 106 -22.12 -13.21 -6.53
C GLY A 106 -22.07 -14.72 -6.81
N ALA A 107 -21.53 -15.14 -7.96
CA ALA A 107 -21.40 -16.56 -8.28
C ALA A 107 -20.51 -17.32 -7.28
N ALA A 108 -20.89 -18.57 -7.01
CA ALA A 108 -20.15 -19.44 -6.10
C ALA A 108 -18.78 -19.82 -6.65
N ILE A 109 -17.78 -19.79 -5.78
CA ILE A 109 -16.43 -20.31 -5.98
C ILE A 109 -16.33 -21.68 -5.29
N PRO A 110 -15.82 -22.72 -5.96
CA PRO A 110 -15.54 -24.00 -5.32
C PRO A 110 -14.57 -23.84 -4.13
N GLY A 111 -14.95 -24.40 -2.98
CA GLY A 111 -14.12 -24.49 -1.79
C GLY A 111 -13.36 -25.81 -1.70
N VAL A 112 -12.86 -26.12 -0.51
CA VAL A 112 -12.07 -27.32 -0.25
C VAL A 112 -12.95 -28.55 0.00
N LYS A 113 -12.34 -29.74 -0.06
CA LYS A 113 -13.01 -31.04 0.10
C LYS A 113 -12.48 -31.87 1.27
N ASP A 114 -11.49 -31.35 1.99
CA ASP A 114 -10.88 -31.98 3.14
C ASP A 114 -10.34 -30.92 4.11
N ARG A 115 -9.68 -31.39 5.17
CA ARG A 115 -9.13 -30.56 6.25
C ARG A 115 -7.95 -29.68 5.82
N ASN A 116 -7.04 -30.19 4.99
CA ASN A 116 -5.66 -29.71 4.93
C ASN A 116 -5.15 -29.40 3.52
N THR A 117 -5.77 -29.90 2.46
CA THR A 117 -5.44 -29.54 1.09
C THR A 117 -5.86 -28.09 0.84
N VAL A 118 -4.87 -27.24 0.55
CA VAL A 118 -5.11 -25.84 0.23
C VAL A 118 -5.67 -25.71 -1.18
N LEU A 119 -6.77 -24.97 -1.32
CA LEU A 119 -7.28 -24.55 -2.61
C LEU A 119 -6.99 -23.06 -2.83
N ASN A 120 -6.25 -22.77 -3.90
CA ASN A 120 -5.99 -21.42 -4.36
C ASN A 120 -7.02 -21.04 -5.42
N HIS A 121 -7.69 -19.91 -5.23
CA HIS A 121 -8.50 -19.27 -6.25
C HIS A 121 -7.84 -17.95 -6.67
N PHE A 122 -7.22 -17.95 -7.86
CA PHE A 122 -6.77 -16.72 -8.51
C PHE A 122 -7.98 -16.01 -9.13
N PHE A 123 -8.11 -14.71 -8.87
CA PHE A 123 -9.21 -13.93 -9.42
C PHE A 123 -9.05 -13.76 -10.93
N ASP A 124 -10.15 -13.80 -11.69
CA ASP A 124 -10.16 -13.65 -13.15
C ASP A 124 -9.48 -12.35 -13.60
N ALA A 125 -9.70 -11.28 -12.81
CA ALA A 125 -8.93 -10.04 -12.84
C ALA A 125 -8.55 -9.67 -11.41
N PRO A 126 -7.33 -9.12 -11.17
CA PRO A 126 -6.93 -8.65 -9.86
C PRO A 126 -7.93 -7.66 -9.26
N ILE A 127 -8.28 -7.85 -7.99
CA ILE A 127 -9.27 -7.02 -7.31
C ILE A 127 -8.54 -5.88 -6.58
N ARG A 128 -8.83 -4.62 -6.93
CA ARG A 128 -8.37 -3.45 -6.18
C ARG A 128 -9.36 -3.14 -5.06
N ALA A 129 -8.95 -3.33 -3.81
CA ALA A 129 -9.84 -3.15 -2.66
C ALA A 129 -9.07 -2.75 -1.38
N ARG A 130 -9.78 -2.18 -0.42
CA ARG A 130 -9.35 -2.02 0.97
C ARG A 130 -9.85 -3.17 1.84
N SER A 131 -11.10 -3.57 1.64
CA SER A 131 -11.71 -4.68 2.38
C SER A 131 -12.14 -5.79 1.42
N ILE A 132 -11.92 -7.04 1.82
CA ILE A 132 -12.38 -8.24 1.10
C ILE A 132 -13.00 -9.22 2.10
N ALA A 133 -14.05 -9.92 1.69
CA ALA A 133 -14.82 -10.81 2.54
C ALA A 133 -15.07 -12.17 1.88
N ILE A 134 -14.79 -13.25 2.60
CA ILE A 134 -15.24 -14.60 2.25
C ILE A 134 -16.62 -14.80 2.89
N HIS A 135 -17.60 -15.15 2.07
CA HIS A 135 -18.95 -15.53 2.50
C HIS A 135 -19.18 -17.01 2.19
N PRO A 136 -19.09 -17.91 3.19
CA PRO A 136 -19.41 -19.32 3.02
C PRO A 136 -20.84 -19.52 2.50
N LEU A 137 -21.00 -20.40 1.51
CA LEU A 137 -22.29 -20.74 0.90
C LEU A 137 -22.71 -22.17 1.23
N THR A 138 -21.76 -23.11 1.17
CA THR A 138 -21.98 -24.51 1.55
C THR A 138 -20.79 -25.04 2.34
N TRP A 139 -21.01 -26.03 3.20
CA TRP A 139 -19.99 -26.58 4.08
C TRP A 139 -20.21 -28.05 4.36
N ASN A 140 -19.15 -28.74 4.77
CA ASN A 140 -19.18 -30.07 5.36
C ASN A 140 -19.19 -29.94 6.89
N ASN A 141 -20.22 -30.49 7.53
CA ASN A 141 -20.48 -30.50 8.99
C ASN A 141 -20.64 -29.12 9.65
N HIS A 142 -19.71 -28.18 9.46
CA HIS A 142 -19.73 -26.86 10.09
C HIS A 142 -19.02 -25.82 9.22
N ILE A 143 -19.41 -24.54 9.36
CA ILE A 143 -18.67 -23.42 8.75
C ILE A 143 -17.39 -23.21 9.53
N SER A 144 -16.32 -23.82 9.06
CA SER A 144 -14.99 -23.75 9.65
C SER A 144 -13.95 -23.62 8.54
N LEU A 145 -13.03 -22.67 8.67
CA LEU A 145 -11.99 -22.44 7.65
C LEU A 145 -10.71 -21.83 8.22
N ARG A 146 -9.62 -22.07 7.48
CA ARG A 146 -8.40 -21.28 7.47
C ARG A 146 -8.26 -20.64 6.08
N CYS A 147 -7.64 -19.47 5.99
CA CYS A 147 -7.47 -18.76 4.73
C CYS A 147 -6.21 -17.89 4.71
N GLU A 148 -5.86 -17.44 3.50
CA GLU A 148 -4.88 -16.39 3.27
C GLU A 148 -5.31 -15.57 2.04
N PHE A 149 -4.97 -14.29 2.03
CA PHE A 149 -5.13 -13.40 0.89
C PHE A 149 -3.75 -12.97 0.38
N TYR A 150 -3.55 -13.12 -0.93
CA TYR A 150 -2.30 -12.75 -1.58
C TYR A 150 -2.46 -11.47 -2.37
N THR A 151 -1.59 -10.51 -2.13
CA THR A 151 -1.63 -9.19 -2.78
C THR A 151 -0.30 -8.85 -3.45
N GLN A 152 -0.34 -7.95 -4.42
CA GLN A 152 0.88 -7.31 -4.91
C GLN A 152 1.57 -6.53 -3.77
N PRO A 153 2.91 -6.46 -3.73
CA PRO A 153 3.62 -5.57 -2.83
C PRO A 153 3.14 -4.12 -3.00
N VAL A 154 3.03 -3.40 -1.88
CA VAL A 154 2.68 -1.97 -1.87
C VAL A 154 3.95 -1.15 -1.69
N GLN A 155 3.99 0.02 -2.32
CA GLN A 155 5.00 1.04 -2.05
C GLN A 155 4.35 2.16 -1.25
N SER A 156 4.98 2.58 -0.16
CA SER A 156 4.63 3.79 0.58
C SER A 156 5.56 4.92 0.15
N SER A 157 5.04 6.14 0.13
CA SER A 157 5.84 7.32 -0.16
C SER A 157 5.33 8.53 0.59
N LEU A 158 6.25 9.29 1.18
CA LEU A 158 5.97 10.61 1.72
C LEU A 158 6.42 11.66 0.71
N THR A 159 5.56 12.65 0.44
CA THR A 159 5.87 13.77 -0.44
C THR A 159 5.69 15.08 0.30
N GLN A 160 6.70 15.95 0.23
CA GLN A 160 6.63 17.33 0.71
C GLN A 160 6.78 18.27 -0.49
N VAL A 161 5.92 19.28 -0.54
CA VAL A 161 5.96 20.36 -1.53
C VAL A 161 6.34 21.63 -0.81
N GLY A 162 7.21 22.43 -1.41
CA GLY A 162 7.41 23.80 -0.99
C GLY A 162 7.52 24.71 -2.20
N SER A 163 7.06 25.93 -2.00
CA SER A 163 6.91 26.90 -3.07
C SER A 163 7.77 28.13 -2.82
N ASP A 164 7.92 28.94 -3.86
CA ASP A 164 8.47 30.29 -3.80
C ASP A 164 9.93 30.37 -3.29
N ILE A 165 10.79 29.37 -3.60
CA ILE A 165 12.22 29.48 -3.32
C ILE A 165 12.79 30.56 -4.24
N TYR A 166 13.27 31.67 -3.67
CA TYR A 166 13.56 32.89 -4.44
C TYR A 166 15.01 33.37 -4.29
N THR A 167 15.62 33.83 -5.38
CA THR A 167 16.97 34.43 -5.35
C THR A 167 17.02 35.79 -4.66
N GLY A 168 15.86 36.45 -4.47
CA GLY A 168 15.79 37.89 -4.20
C GLY A 168 15.84 38.71 -5.48
N GLU A 169 15.35 39.95 -5.41
CA GLU A 169 15.47 40.95 -6.48
C GLU A 169 16.92 41.38 -6.66
N ASN A 170 17.30 41.71 -7.90
CA ASN A 170 18.65 42.14 -8.26
C ASN A 170 19.76 41.23 -7.66
N CYS A 171 19.57 39.92 -7.79
CA CYS A 171 20.43 38.94 -7.13
C CYS A 171 21.87 38.95 -7.67
N ALA A 172 22.77 38.22 -7.03
CA ALA A 172 24.19 38.16 -7.42
C ALA A 172 24.43 37.62 -8.85
N LEU A 173 23.44 36.95 -9.46
CA LEU A 173 23.51 36.51 -10.85
C LEU A 173 23.36 37.67 -11.86
N ASN A 174 22.97 38.86 -11.41
CA ASN A 174 22.79 40.05 -12.23
C ASN A 174 24.09 40.82 -12.52
N THR A 175 25.24 40.31 -12.08
CA THR A 175 26.56 40.90 -12.33
C THR A 175 27.63 39.83 -12.58
N GLY A 176 28.78 40.23 -13.14
CA GLY A 176 29.90 39.34 -13.47
C GLY A 176 29.72 38.51 -14.74
N SER A 177 30.68 37.62 -15.01
CA SER A 177 30.74 36.74 -16.18
C SER A 177 31.08 35.31 -15.78
N GLY A 178 31.00 34.37 -16.73
CA GLY A 178 31.24 32.95 -16.46
C GLY A 178 30.16 32.31 -15.58
N LYS A 179 30.46 31.12 -15.04
CA LYS A 179 29.54 30.36 -14.18
C LYS A 179 29.36 31.07 -12.84
N ARG A 180 28.11 31.37 -12.49
CA ARG A 180 27.73 32.04 -11.24
C ARG A 180 26.55 31.33 -10.61
N GLU A 181 26.53 31.25 -9.27
CA GLU A 181 25.52 30.53 -8.50
C GLU A 181 24.99 31.40 -7.35
N VAL A 182 23.70 31.28 -7.05
CA VAL A 182 23.06 31.73 -5.80
C VAL A 182 22.49 30.49 -5.13
N VAL A 183 22.86 30.26 -3.88
CA VAL A 183 22.43 29.09 -3.11
C VAL A 183 21.44 29.53 -2.04
N VAL A 184 20.25 28.93 -2.04
CA VAL A 184 19.21 29.13 -1.03
C VAL A 184 19.03 27.80 -0.27
N PRO A 185 19.48 27.69 1.00
CA PRO A 185 19.27 26.48 1.79
C PRO A 185 17.79 26.27 2.07
N VAL A 186 17.28 25.08 1.76
CA VAL A 186 15.88 24.67 1.98
C VAL A 186 15.85 23.62 3.07
N LYS A 187 15.01 23.83 4.08
CA LYS A 187 14.67 22.82 5.10
C LYS A 187 13.30 22.25 4.80
N PHE A 188 13.18 20.93 4.84
CA PHE A 188 11.87 20.28 4.78
C PHE A 188 11.08 20.56 6.07
N VAL A 189 9.75 20.52 5.98
CA VAL A 189 8.85 20.74 7.13
C VAL A 189 8.99 19.61 8.14
N VAL A 190 9.17 18.39 7.64
CA VAL A 190 9.43 17.18 8.43
C VAL A 190 10.69 16.50 7.88
N GLU A 191 11.51 15.92 8.76
CA GLU A 191 12.63 15.09 8.33
C GLU A 191 12.12 13.79 7.69
N PHE A 192 12.56 13.48 6.47
CA PHE A 192 12.23 12.22 5.81
C PHE A 192 12.92 11.03 6.49
N ALA A 193 12.25 9.88 6.53
CA ALA A 193 12.85 8.64 7.05
C ALA A 193 13.98 8.09 6.14
N THR A 194 13.85 8.29 4.83
CA THR A 194 14.85 7.90 3.82
C THR A 194 15.20 9.08 2.92
N LEU A 195 16.27 8.97 2.15
CA LEU A 195 16.73 10.06 1.28
C LEU A 195 15.68 10.36 0.18
N PRO A 196 15.15 11.60 0.10
CA PRO A 196 14.17 11.93 -0.93
C PRO A 196 14.83 12.17 -2.29
N LYS A 197 14.04 12.01 -3.35
CA LYS A 197 14.31 12.61 -4.66
C LYS A 197 13.61 13.97 -4.72
N VAL A 198 14.28 14.98 -5.27
CA VAL A 198 13.76 16.35 -5.35
C VAL A 198 13.61 16.76 -6.81
N ALA A 199 12.38 17.02 -7.24
CA ALA A 199 12.09 17.81 -8.44
C ALA A 199 12.08 19.30 -8.06
N LEU A 200 12.65 20.13 -8.92
CA LEU A 200 12.84 21.57 -8.67
C LEU A 200 12.70 22.30 -10.00
N ASN A 201 11.73 23.20 -10.11
CA ASN A 201 11.33 23.78 -11.38
C ASN A 201 10.99 25.27 -11.23
N PHE A 202 11.30 26.06 -12.26
CA PHE A 202 11.01 27.49 -12.27
C PHE A 202 9.51 27.77 -12.30
N ASP A 203 9.10 28.80 -11.55
CA ASP A 203 7.77 29.39 -11.60
C ASP A 203 7.81 30.91 -11.91
N GLN A 204 8.98 31.56 -11.76
CA GLN A 204 9.23 32.95 -12.18
C GLN A 204 10.64 33.13 -12.76
N ILE A 205 10.73 33.88 -13.86
CA ILE A 205 11.99 34.20 -14.54
C ILE A 205 12.05 35.71 -14.84
N ASP A 206 13.07 36.38 -14.32
CA ASP A 206 13.44 37.75 -14.69
C ASP A 206 14.94 37.79 -15.09
N CYS A 207 15.21 37.79 -16.39
CA CYS A 207 16.57 37.72 -16.92
C CYS A 207 16.75 38.41 -18.27
N THR A 208 17.98 38.80 -18.57
CA THR A 208 18.41 39.32 -19.86
C THR A 208 19.14 38.24 -20.66
N ASP A 209 18.88 38.18 -21.96
CA ASP A 209 19.69 37.36 -22.86
C ASP A 209 21.13 37.90 -22.97
N ALA A 210 22.04 37.05 -23.42
CA ALA A 210 23.37 37.48 -23.86
C ALA A 210 23.58 36.97 -25.28
N THR A 211 23.73 37.89 -26.23
CA THR A 211 23.83 37.56 -27.67
C THR A 211 22.68 36.64 -28.12
N ASN A 212 21.44 36.98 -27.74
CA ASN A 212 20.22 36.24 -28.08
C ASN A 212 20.14 34.81 -27.51
N GLN A 213 20.92 34.49 -26.47
CA GLN A 213 20.81 33.23 -25.75
C GLN A 213 20.43 33.45 -24.29
N THR A 214 19.35 32.82 -23.85
CA THR A 214 18.97 32.72 -22.43
C THR A 214 19.64 31.50 -21.81
N ARG A 215 20.34 31.72 -20.70
CA ARG A 215 21.06 30.66 -19.97
C ARG A 215 20.76 30.77 -18.49
N ILE A 216 19.82 29.95 -18.03
CA ILE A 216 19.39 29.88 -16.64
C ILE A 216 19.27 28.42 -16.25
N GLY A 217 19.50 28.12 -14.98
CA GLY A 217 19.31 26.79 -14.44
C GLY A 217 19.03 26.84 -12.95
N VAL A 218 18.32 25.81 -12.49
CA VAL A 218 18.05 25.57 -11.09
C VAL A 218 18.27 24.08 -10.83
N GLN A 219 18.92 23.73 -9.73
CA GLN A 219 19.17 22.34 -9.36
C GLN A 219 19.27 22.16 -7.84
N PRO A 220 18.81 21.04 -7.29
CA PRO A 220 19.10 20.70 -5.91
C PRO A 220 20.55 20.20 -5.78
N ARG A 221 21.20 20.55 -4.68
CA ARG A 221 22.51 20.02 -4.28
C ARG A 221 22.44 19.59 -2.81
N ASN A 222 23.34 18.70 -2.39
CA ASN A 222 23.48 18.28 -0.99
C ASN A 222 22.14 17.83 -0.36
N ILE A 223 21.36 17.04 -1.11
CA ILE A 223 20.08 16.53 -0.61
C ILE A 223 20.35 15.61 0.58
N THR A 224 19.62 15.86 1.67
CA THR A 224 19.60 15.05 2.89
C THR A 224 18.16 14.75 3.27
N THR A 225 17.94 14.00 4.34
CA THR A 225 16.61 13.81 4.94
C THR A 225 16.00 15.10 5.49
N LYS A 226 16.82 16.11 5.78
CA LYS A 226 16.41 17.36 6.44
C LYS A 226 16.20 18.54 5.49
N GLY A 227 16.73 18.45 4.27
CA GLY A 227 16.72 19.56 3.34
C GLY A 227 17.72 19.38 2.20
N PHE A 228 17.86 20.43 1.41
CA PHE A 228 18.78 20.50 0.28
C PHE A 228 19.18 21.96 0.02
N ASP A 229 20.22 22.15 -0.77
CA ASP A 229 20.62 23.46 -1.28
C ASP A 229 19.93 23.70 -2.63
N CYS A 230 19.07 24.71 -2.72
CA CYS A 230 18.52 25.17 -4.00
C CYS A 230 19.55 26.06 -4.70
N VAL A 231 20.12 25.57 -5.80
CA VAL A 231 21.17 26.29 -6.52
C VAL A 231 20.60 26.88 -7.80
N PHE A 232 20.39 28.19 -7.80
CA PHE A 232 20.14 28.97 -9.00
C PHE A 232 21.45 29.31 -9.68
N TYR A 233 21.52 29.23 -11.01
CA TYR A 233 22.75 29.50 -11.72
C TYR A 233 22.53 30.05 -13.12
N THR A 234 23.53 30.79 -13.58
CA THR A 234 23.69 31.24 -14.97
C THR A 234 25.15 31.05 -15.38
N TRP A 235 25.45 31.19 -16.66
CA TRP A 235 26.81 31.12 -17.18
C TRP A 235 27.00 32.03 -18.38
N ASN A 236 28.24 32.15 -18.85
CA ASN A 236 28.64 33.09 -19.90
C ASN A 236 28.35 34.55 -19.45
N GLU A 237 27.92 35.42 -20.37
CA GLU A 237 27.69 36.84 -20.12
C GLU A 237 26.26 37.17 -19.66
N ASN A 238 25.36 36.18 -19.52
CA ASN A 238 23.98 36.38 -19.11
C ASN A 238 23.85 37.13 -17.78
N LYS A 239 22.81 37.95 -17.65
CA LYS A 239 22.49 38.70 -16.43
C LYS A 239 21.08 38.32 -16.00
N VAL A 240 20.93 37.89 -14.76
CA VAL A 240 19.67 37.36 -14.23
C VAL A 240 19.28 38.22 -13.04
N TYR A 241 18.18 38.96 -13.17
CA TYR A 241 17.70 39.84 -12.11
C TYR A 241 17.16 39.01 -10.94
N SER A 242 16.26 38.07 -11.22
CA SER A 242 15.75 37.12 -10.23
C SER A 242 15.20 35.84 -10.85
N LEU A 243 15.21 34.77 -10.05
CA LEU A 243 14.59 33.48 -10.38
C LEU A 243 13.83 33.00 -9.15
N ARG A 244 12.71 32.31 -9.40
CA ARG A 244 11.97 31.60 -8.36
C ARG A 244 11.67 30.17 -8.81
N ALA A 245 11.61 29.26 -7.86
CA ALA A 245 11.32 27.86 -8.12
C ALA A 245 10.47 27.22 -7.01
N ASP A 246 9.67 26.24 -7.43
CA ASP A 246 8.94 25.32 -6.55
C ASP A 246 9.64 23.96 -6.53
N TYR A 247 9.50 23.23 -5.42
CA TYR A 247 10.05 21.88 -5.28
C TYR A 247 8.99 20.85 -4.88
N ILE A 248 9.22 19.62 -5.32
CA ILE A 248 8.50 18.42 -4.89
C ILE A 248 9.55 17.39 -4.45
N ALA A 249 9.57 17.06 -3.17
CA ALA A 249 10.48 16.07 -2.60
C ALA A 249 9.70 14.81 -2.20
N THR A 250 10.10 13.64 -2.71
CA THR A 250 9.44 12.35 -2.42
C THR A 250 10.45 11.32 -1.95
N ALA A 251 10.16 10.67 -0.82
CA ALA A 251 10.92 9.53 -0.29
C ALA A 251 10.04 8.28 -0.26
N LEU A 252 10.64 7.11 -0.49
CA LEU A 252 9.97 5.82 -0.29
C LEU A 252 10.08 5.42 1.18
N GLU A 253 8.99 4.91 1.74
CA GLU A 253 8.93 4.39 3.11
C GLU A 253 8.78 2.87 3.13
#